data_AF-A0AAU7RN16-F1
#
_entry.id   AF-A0AAU7RN16-F1
#
_cell.length_a   1.000
_cell.length_b   1.000
_cell.length_c   1.000
_cell.angle_alpha   90.00
_cell.angle_beta   90.00
_cell.angle_gamma   90.00
#
_symmetry.space_group_name_H-M   'P 1'
#
loop_
_entity.id
_entity.type
_entity.pdbx_description
1 polymer ?
#
loop_
_entity_poly.entity_id
_entity_poly.type
_entity_poly.pdbx_seq_one_letter_code
_entity_poly.pdbx_strand_id
1 'polypeptide(L)' 'MAVTKLEQWKSERRSKTRPFIVGERTHVVEIECDHCSRHFLRWASTAAAYWRCDDCSAIV' A
#
# COMPACT_ATOMS: atom_id res chain seq x y z
N MET A 1 -23.47 10.97 -14.33
CA MET A 1 -23.82 10.39 -13.02
C MET A 1 -22.90 10.99 -11.97
N ALA A 2 -23.43 11.47 -10.84
CA ALA A 2 -22.60 12.01 -9.77
C ALA A 2 -21.86 10.86 -9.07
N VAL A 3 -20.53 10.79 -9.23
CA VAL A 3 -19.69 9.85 -8.51
C VAL A 3 -19.72 10.26 -7.04
N THR A 4 -20.24 9.39 -6.16
CA THR A 4 -20.29 9.67 -4.73
C THR A 4 -18.88 9.59 -4.14
N LYS A 5 -18.60 10.34 -3.06
CA LYS A 5 -17.31 10.24 -2.34
C LYS A 5 -16.93 8.81 -1.94
N LEU A 6 -17.93 7.96 -1.69
CA LEU A 6 -17.74 6.54 -1.36
C LEU A 6 -17.23 5.74 -2.57
N GLU A 7 -17.79 5.98 -3.75
CA GLU A 7 -17.39 5.33 -4.99
C GLU A 7 -16.03 5.86 -5.48
N GLN A 8 -15.71 7.13 -5.21
CA GLN A 8 -14.37 7.69 -5.40
C GLN A 8 -13.35 7.00 -4.48
N TRP A 9 -13.63 6.86 -3.18
CA TRP A 9 -12.77 6.16 -2.22
C TRP A 9 -12.58 4.66 -2.54
N LYS A 10 -13.61 3.99 -3.05
CA LYS A 10 -13.51 2.61 -3.53
C LYS A 10 -12.64 2.52 -4.78
N SER A 11 -12.79 3.46 -5.70
CA SER A 11 -12.00 3.51 -6.93
C SER A 11 -10.54 3.79 -6.61
N GLU A 12 -10.24 4.76 -5.73
CA GLU A 12 -8.89 5.06 -5.24
C GLU A 12 -8.25 3.85 -4.55
N ARG A 13 -9.01 3.11 -3.72
CA ARG A 13 -8.50 1.86 -3.13
C ARG A 13 -8.28 0.74 -4.14
N ARG A 14 -9.08 0.70 -5.21
CA ARG A 14 -8.99 -0.32 -6.26
C ARG A 14 -7.89 0.01 -7.28
N SER A 15 -7.58 1.29 -7.46
CA SER A 15 -6.54 1.81 -8.36
C SER A 15 -5.19 2.00 -7.68
N LYS A 16 -5.09 1.88 -6.35
CA LYS A 16 -3.81 1.74 -5.67
C LYS A 16 -3.16 0.47 -6.18
N THR A 17 -2.17 0.65 -7.06
CA THR A 17 -1.22 -0.36 -7.47
C THR A 17 -0.85 -1.16 -6.23
N ARG A 18 -1.10 -2.47 -6.25
CA ARG A 18 -0.65 -3.33 -5.15
C ARG A 18 0.85 -3.06 -4.95
N PRO A 19 1.31 -2.93 -3.70
CA PRO A 19 2.69 -2.56 -3.47
C PRO A 19 3.52 -3.77 -3.92
N PHE A 20 4.77 -3.57 -4.26
CA PHE A 20 5.60 -4.70 -4.63
C PHE A 20 5.94 -5.50 -3.37
N ILE A 21 5.21 -6.61 -3.15
CA ILE A 21 5.43 -7.49 -2.01
C ILE A 21 6.58 -8.43 -2.38
N VAL A 22 7.73 -8.24 -1.73
CA VAL A 22 8.95 -9.03 -1.95
C VAL A 22 8.89 -10.35 -1.17
N GLY A 23 8.19 -10.34 -0.03
CA GLY A 23 8.04 -11.52 0.80
C GLY A 23 6.85 -11.41 1.74
N GLU A 24 6.18 -12.53 1.98
CA GLU A 24 5.09 -12.62 2.95
C GLU A 24 5.45 -13.64 4.03
N ARG A 25 5.37 -13.21 5.28
CA ARG A 25 5.40 -14.06 6.47
C ARG A 25 4.02 -14.02 7.13
N THR A 26 3.74 -14.97 8.02
CA THR A 26 2.41 -15.24 8.61
C THR A 26 1.64 -14.00 9.07
N HIS A 27 2.32 -12.96 9.56
CA HIS A 27 1.68 -11.72 9.99
C HIS A 27 2.32 -10.44 9.43
N VAL A 28 3.39 -10.55 8.66
CA VAL A 28 4.20 -9.42 8.21
C VAL A 28 4.52 -9.57 6.73
N VAL A 29 4.29 -8.52 5.97
CA VAL A 29 4.68 -8.40 4.57
C VAL A 29 5.90 -7.51 4.45
N GLU A 30 6.87 -7.95 3.66
CA GLU A 30 8.00 -7.15 3.20
C GLU A 30 7.62 -6.49 1.88
N ILE A 31 7.74 -5.17 1.86
CA ILE A 31 7.33 -4.32 0.76
C ILE A 31 8.56 -3.57 0.26
N GLU A 32 8.77 -3.56 -1.04
CA GLU A 32 9.72 -2.68 -1.69
C GLU A 32 9.03 -1.40 -2.16
N CYS A 33 9.61 -0.25 -1.81
CA CYS A 33 9.15 1.03 -2.30
C CYS A 33 9.64 1.28 -3.73
N ASP A 34 8.73 1.48 -4.68
CA ASP A 34 9.08 1.80 -6.07
C ASP A 34 9.84 3.13 -6.22
N HIS A 35 9.68 4.07 -5.27
CA HIS A 35 10.32 5.38 -5.33
C HIS A 35 11.78 5.40 -4.88
N CYS A 36 12.16 4.56 -3.92
CA CYS A 36 13.50 4.58 -3.32
C CYS A 36 14.15 3.20 -3.21
N SER A 37 13.49 2.15 -3.70
CA SER A 37 13.89 0.74 -3.63
C SER A 37 14.25 0.27 -2.21
N ARG A 38 13.73 0.96 -1.18
CA ARG A 38 13.90 0.57 0.22
C ARG A 38 12.87 -0.46 0.59
N HIS A 39 13.31 -1.46 1.34
CA HIS A 39 12.44 -2.50 1.88
C HIS A 39 11.95 -2.09 3.27
N PHE A 40 10.68 -2.30 3.54
CA PHE A 40 10.09 -2.08 4.86
C PHE A 40 9.04 -3.15 5.17
N LEU A 41 8.76 -3.33 6.46
CA LEU A 41 7.88 -4.37 6.96
C LEU A 41 6.56 -3.77 7.45
N ARG A 42 5.44 -4.34 7.05
CA ARG A 42 4.11 -3.98 7.57
C ARG A 42 3.34 -5.21 8.01
N TRP A 43 2.48 -5.06 9.00
CA TRP A 43 1.57 -6.14 9.39
C TRP A 43 0.58 -6.39 8.25
N ALA A 44 0.40 -7.64 7.84
CA ALA A 44 -0.50 -7.99 6.73
C ALA A 44 -1.93 -7.48 6.98
N SER A 45 -2.37 -7.48 8.25
CA SER A 45 -3.69 -6.99 8.67
C SER A 45 -3.88 -5.48 8.52
N THR A 46 -2.81 -4.68 8.65
CA THR A 46 -2.88 -3.21 8.57
C THR A 46 -2.25 -2.64 7.31
N ALA A 47 -1.54 -3.47 6.54
CA ALA A 47 -0.89 -3.09 5.31
C ALA A 47 -1.89 -2.33 4.43
N ALA A 48 -3.03 -2.93 4.05
CA ALA A 48 -4.00 -2.30 3.14
C ALA A 48 -4.51 -0.90 3.53
N ALA A 49 -4.35 -0.47 4.79
CA ALA A 49 -4.73 0.85 5.26
C ALA A 49 -3.57 1.88 5.21
N TYR A 50 -2.31 1.44 5.26
CA TYR A 50 -1.13 2.29 5.40
C TYR A 50 0.03 1.79 4.53
N TRP A 51 0.01 2.11 3.24
CA TRP A 51 1.15 1.92 2.34
C TRP A 51 1.90 3.23 2.16
N ARG A 52 2.73 3.56 3.12
CA ARG A 52 3.73 4.62 2.98
C ARG A 52 5.09 4.04 3.30
N CYS A 53 6.06 4.35 2.47
CA CYS A 53 7.45 4.00 2.75
C CYS A 53 7.92 4.80 3.97
N ASP A 54 8.59 4.13 4.92
CA ASP A 54 9.09 4.77 6.14
C ASP A 54 10.24 5.75 5.85
N ASP A 55 11.00 5.56 4.75
CA ASP A 55 12.10 6.44 4.36
C ASP A 55 11.65 7.69 3.57
N CYS A 56 10.90 7.50 2.48
CA CYS A 56 10.58 8.59 1.55
C CYS A 56 9.15 9.12 1.72
N SER A 57 8.34 8.55 2.63
CA SER A 57 6.93 8.87 2.85
C SER A 57 6.02 8.74 1.61
N ALA A 58 6.55 8.25 0.49
CA ALA A 58 5.80 8.04 -0.73
C ALA A 58 4.76 6.94 -0.51
N ILE A 59 3.62 7.09 -1.17
CA ILE A 59 2.56 6.09 -1.14
C ILE A 59 3.00 4.93 -2.02
N VAL A 60 3.05 3.74 -1.44
CA VAL A 60 3.36 2.48 -2.14
C VAL A 60 2.08 1.72 -2.43
#